data_AF-L7CI52-F1
#
_entry.id   AF-L7CI52-F1
#
_cell.length_a   1.000
_cell.length_b   1.000
_cell.length_c   1.000
_cell.angle_alpha   90.00
_cell.angle_beta   90.00
_cell.angle_gamma   90.00
#
_symmetry.space_group_name_H-M   'P 1'
#
loop_
_entity.id
_entity.type
_entity.pdbx_description
1 polymer ?
#
loop_
_entity_poly.entity_id
_entity_poly.type
_entity_poly.pdbx_seq_one_letter_code
_entity_poly.pdbx_strand_id
1 'polypeptide(L)'
;MPVPHHHLIFTIPHSLNPLWRYNKRTFADVLFQAASQTLMQLLGSPDYLGARPGILAALHTWNQKLDVHVHLHVLVSAGGLTEDGTWVAAKKKCLLPRKVVMTKFRGKFKALLREMVVAGKIQLPPGWTRNQFYALLYKLSDPWNVKVFDAYAGGASVVT
;
A
#
# COMPACT_ATOMS: atom_id res chain seq x y z
N MET A 1 -9.92 20.75 13.13
CA MET A 1 -9.42 21.57 12.00
C MET A 1 -9.18 20.67 10.79
N PRO A 2 -9.40 21.15 9.56
CA PRO A 2 -9.02 20.40 8.36
C PRO A 2 -7.49 20.29 8.30
N VAL A 3 -6.97 19.06 8.38
CA VAL A 3 -5.56 18.78 8.13
C VAL A 3 -5.41 18.53 6.63
N PRO A 4 -4.36 18.99 5.95
CA PRO A 4 -4.10 18.57 4.57
C PRO A 4 -3.83 17.06 4.50
N HIS A 5 -4.14 16.41 3.38
CA HIS A 5 -3.91 14.97 3.22
C HIS A 5 -3.15 14.68 1.93
N HIS A 6 -2.23 13.72 1.98
CA HIS A 6 -1.59 13.15 0.83
C HIS A 6 -2.38 11.95 0.34
N HIS A 7 -2.49 11.81 -0.97
CA HIS A 7 -3.10 10.64 -1.58
C HIS A 7 -2.01 9.72 -2.13
N LEU A 8 -2.06 8.46 -1.77
CA LEU A 8 -1.17 7.42 -2.27
C LEU A 8 -2.01 6.32 -2.90
N ILE A 9 -1.52 5.78 -4.01
CA ILE A 9 -2.13 4.63 -4.66
C ILE A 9 -1.16 3.46 -4.62
N PHE A 10 -1.60 2.31 -4.13
CA PHE A 10 -0.82 1.06 -4.13
C PHE A 10 -1.50 0.06 -5.05
N THR A 11 -0.96 -0.14 -6.25
CA THR A 11 -1.49 -1.10 -7.22
C THR A 11 -0.66 -2.39 -7.22
N ILE A 12 -1.33 -3.54 -7.25
CA ILE A 12 -0.64 -4.83 -7.40
C ILE A 12 -0.33 -5.12 -8.88
N PRO A 13 0.75 -5.87 -9.17
CA PRO A 13 1.00 -6.36 -10.53
C PRO A 13 -0.11 -7.29 -11.03
N HIS A 14 -0.52 -7.14 -12.29
CA HIS A 14 -1.60 -7.96 -12.89
C HIS A 14 -1.29 -9.46 -12.89
N SER A 15 -0.02 -9.86 -12.85
CA SER A 15 0.40 -11.26 -12.70
C SER A 15 -0.07 -11.91 -11.39
N LEU A 16 -0.50 -11.11 -10.40
CA LEU A 16 -1.13 -11.59 -9.17
C LEU A 16 -2.66 -11.68 -9.26
N ASN A 17 -3.30 -11.25 -10.36
CA ASN A 17 -4.75 -11.32 -10.51
C ASN A 17 -5.33 -12.73 -10.32
N PRO A 18 -4.69 -13.83 -10.79
CA PRO A 18 -5.15 -15.19 -10.49
C PRO A 18 -5.18 -15.48 -8.99
N LEU A 19 -4.14 -15.07 -8.26
CA LEU A 19 -4.04 -15.27 -6.81
C LEU A 19 -5.07 -14.42 -6.05
N TRP A 20 -5.28 -13.17 -6.49
CA TRP A 20 -6.35 -12.30 -5.97
C TRP A 20 -7.73 -12.93 -6.12
N ARG A 21 -8.08 -13.41 -7.32
CA ARG A 21 -9.41 -13.96 -7.62
C ARG A 21 -9.79 -15.11 -6.70
N TYR A 22 -8.81 -15.94 -6.33
CA TYR A 22 -9.01 -17.11 -5.49
C TYR A 22 -8.99 -16.80 -3.98
N ASN A 23 -8.48 -15.63 -3.57
CA ASN A 23 -8.18 -15.31 -2.17
C ASN A 23 -8.58 -13.90 -1.73
N LYS A 24 -9.64 -13.33 -2.31
CA LYS A 24 -9.99 -11.90 -2.21
C LYS A 24 -9.85 -11.31 -0.80
N ARG A 25 -10.41 -11.96 0.23
CA ARG A 25 -10.38 -11.46 1.61
C ARG A 25 -8.95 -11.40 2.17
N THR A 26 -8.28 -12.55 2.27
CA THR A 26 -6.93 -12.62 2.84
C THR A 26 -5.91 -11.85 2.02
N PHE A 27 -6.08 -11.80 0.70
CA PHE A 27 -5.22 -11.01 -0.18
C PHE A 27 -5.43 -9.51 0.06
N ALA A 28 -6.68 -9.06 0.25
CA ALA A 28 -6.97 -7.68 0.65
C ALA A 28 -6.33 -7.36 2.01
N ASP A 29 -6.47 -8.24 3.01
CA ASP A 29 -5.86 -8.07 4.33
C ASP A 29 -4.34 -7.88 4.23
N VAL A 30 -3.66 -8.72 3.42
CA VAL A 30 -2.22 -8.59 3.14
C VAL A 30 -1.90 -7.24 2.48
N LEU A 31 -2.72 -6.79 1.54
CA LEU A 31 -2.54 -5.51 0.84
C LEU A 31 -2.67 -4.31 1.79
N PHE A 32 -3.72 -4.27 2.61
CA PHE A 32 -3.92 -3.25 3.64
C PHE A 32 -2.80 -3.26 4.69
N GLN A 33 -2.42 -4.44 5.16
CA GLN A 33 -1.38 -4.59 6.16
C GLN A 33 -0.01 -4.14 5.62
N ALA A 34 0.35 -4.53 4.40
CA ALA A 34 1.60 -4.11 3.78
C ALA A 34 1.66 -2.58 3.60
N ALA A 35 0.57 -1.96 3.09
CA ALA A 35 0.52 -0.51 2.88
C ALA A 35 0.59 0.27 4.20
N SER A 36 -0.23 -0.10 5.20
CA SER A 36 -0.24 0.55 6.51
C SER A 36 1.09 0.40 7.24
N GLN A 37 1.68 -0.80 7.27
CA GLN A 37 2.99 -1.01 7.89
C GLN A 37 4.10 -0.24 7.18
N THR A 38 4.07 -0.11 5.85
CA THR A 38 5.04 0.71 5.12
C THR A 38 4.93 2.18 5.54
N LEU A 39 3.72 2.72 5.58
CA LEU A 39 3.49 4.12 5.90
C LEU A 39 3.83 4.44 7.35
N MET A 40 3.35 3.62 8.29
CA MET A 40 3.62 3.80 9.71
C MET A 40 5.12 3.71 10.01
N GLN A 41 5.83 2.74 9.41
CA GLN A 41 7.27 2.61 9.59
C GLN A 41 8.04 3.81 9.06
N LEU A 42 7.71 4.27 7.84
CA LEU A 42 8.44 5.38 7.23
C LEU A 42 8.12 6.71 7.94
N LEU A 43 6.86 6.95 8.28
CA LEU A 43 6.45 8.22 8.88
C LEU A 43 6.76 8.33 10.37
N GLY A 44 6.85 7.20 11.08
CA GLY A 44 7.37 7.18 12.44
C GLY A 44 8.86 7.50 12.53
N SER A 45 9.62 7.39 11.43
CA SER A 45 11.05 7.70 11.44
C SER A 45 11.30 9.22 11.45
N PRO A 46 12.20 9.73 12.29
CA PRO A 46 12.62 11.14 12.31
C PRO A 46 13.19 11.64 10.98
N ASP A 47 13.70 10.74 10.13
CA ASP A 47 14.21 11.08 8.79
C ASP A 47 13.11 11.61 7.85
N TYR A 48 11.84 11.30 8.19
CA TYR A 48 10.66 11.74 7.45
C TYR A 48 9.76 12.64 8.31
N LEU A 49 8.78 12.06 9.03
CA LEU A 49 7.83 12.82 9.84
C LEU A 49 8.14 12.73 11.35
N GLY A 50 8.64 11.59 11.83
CA GLY A 50 8.88 11.35 13.25
C GLY A 50 7.60 11.24 14.09
N ALA A 51 6.46 10.97 13.47
CA ALA A 51 5.17 10.93 14.15
C ALA A 51 4.21 9.93 13.50
N ARG A 52 3.19 9.52 14.26
CA ARG A 52 2.14 8.59 13.82
C ARG A 52 1.07 9.35 13.03
N PRO A 53 0.95 9.12 11.70
CA PRO A 53 -0.07 9.77 10.90
C PRO A 53 -1.47 9.14 11.11
N GLY A 54 -2.51 9.88 10.73
CA GLY A 54 -3.81 9.29 10.40
C GLY A 54 -3.78 8.69 8.99
N ILE A 55 -4.36 7.50 8.83
CA ILE A 55 -4.42 6.79 7.55
C ILE A 55 -5.87 6.32 7.31
N LEU A 56 -6.40 6.63 6.14
CA LEU A 56 -7.65 6.07 5.61
C LEU A 56 -7.34 5.36 4.30
N ALA A 57 -7.82 4.13 4.13
CA ALA A 57 -7.55 3.34 2.94
C ALA A 57 -8.83 2.70 2.39
N ALA A 58 -8.99 2.75 1.07
CA ALA A 58 -10.10 2.15 0.33
C ALA A 58 -9.58 1.23 -0.76
N LEU A 59 -10.20 0.06 -0.91
CA LEU A 59 -9.85 -0.93 -1.92
C LEU A 59 -10.70 -0.74 -3.17
N HIS A 60 -10.04 -0.59 -4.32
CA HIS A 60 -10.67 -0.62 -5.64
C HIS A 60 -10.15 -1.81 -6.43
N THR A 61 -11.03 -2.46 -7.21
CA THR A 61 -10.73 -3.73 -7.89
C THR A 61 -10.89 -3.69 -9.41
N TRP A 62 -11.24 -2.54 -9.96
CA TRP A 62 -11.57 -2.37 -11.38
C TRP A 62 -10.89 -1.12 -11.93
N ASN A 63 -10.52 -1.13 -13.21
CA ASN A 63 -10.18 0.09 -13.95
C ASN A 63 -11.47 0.72 -14.56
N GLN A 64 -11.33 1.83 -15.27
CA GLN A 64 -12.45 2.50 -15.96
C GLN A 64 -13.14 1.63 -17.02
N LYS A 65 -12.46 0.59 -17.53
CA LYS A 65 -12.96 -0.39 -18.50
C LYS A 65 -13.53 -1.66 -17.84
N LEU A 66 -13.65 -1.68 -16.51
CA LEU A 66 -14.09 -2.81 -15.69
C LEU A 66 -13.17 -4.05 -15.72
N ASP A 67 -11.93 -3.90 -16.20
CA ASP A 67 -10.92 -4.95 -16.05
C ASP A 67 -10.42 -5.02 -14.61
N VAL A 68 -10.02 -6.23 -14.18
CA VAL A 68 -9.46 -6.44 -12.84
C VAL A 68 -8.19 -5.60 -12.65
N HIS A 69 -8.27 -4.61 -11.77
CA HIS A 69 -7.20 -3.69 -11.43
C HIS A 69 -7.23 -3.40 -9.92
N VAL A 70 -6.53 -4.24 -9.15
CA VAL A 70 -6.59 -4.20 -7.68
C VAL A 70 -5.61 -3.17 -7.14
N HIS A 71 -6.12 -2.15 -6.47
CA HIS A 71 -5.34 -1.09 -5.88
C HIS A 71 -5.98 -0.50 -4.63
N LEU A 72 -5.16 0.04 -3.73
CA LEU A 72 -5.62 0.86 -2.62
C LEU A 72 -5.49 2.34 -2.97
N HIS A 73 -6.52 3.11 -2.66
CA HIS A 73 -6.44 4.55 -2.46
C HIS A 73 -6.22 4.81 -0.98
N VAL A 74 -5.18 5.55 -0.64
CA VAL A 74 -4.78 5.79 0.75
C VAL A 74 -4.62 7.29 0.97
N LEU A 75 -5.41 7.85 1.87
CA LEU A 75 -5.25 9.20 2.37
C LEU A 75 -4.41 9.16 3.65
N VAL A 76 -3.39 10.01 3.70
CA VAL A 76 -2.48 10.13 4.84
C VAL A 76 -2.47 11.58 5.29
N SER A 77 -2.71 11.84 6.56
CA SER A 77 -2.63 13.21 7.08
C SER A 77 -1.24 13.80 6.86
N ALA A 78 -1.16 15.08 6.51
CA ALA A 78 0.07 15.86 6.37
C ALA A 78 0.63 16.25 7.75
N GLY A 79 0.77 15.27 8.62
CA GLY A 79 1.17 15.41 10.02
C GLY A 79 0.72 14.21 10.84
N GLY A 80 1.12 14.17 12.09
CA GLY A 80 0.84 13.05 13.00
C GLY A 80 1.09 13.40 14.46
N LEU A 81 0.82 12.43 15.34
CA LEU A 81 1.08 12.55 16.77
C LEU A 81 2.35 11.80 17.15
N THR A 82 3.22 12.44 17.92
CA THR A 82 4.34 11.77 18.60
C THR A 82 3.82 10.86 19.72
N GLU A 83 4.72 10.10 20.36
CA GLU A 83 4.36 9.19 21.46
C GLU A 83 3.77 9.93 22.68
N ASP A 84 4.25 11.13 22.96
CA ASP A 84 3.75 12.04 24.00
C ASP A 84 2.47 12.79 23.59
N GLY A 85 1.93 12.53 22.39
CA GLY A 85 0.69 13.14 21.91
C GLY A 85 0.85 14.54 21.32
N THR A 86 2.08 15.01 21.11
CA THR A 86 2.36 16.29 20.46
C THR A 86 2.11 16.19 18.95
N TRP A 87 1.42 17.18 18.38
CA TRP A 87 1.18 17.24 16.94
C TRP A 87 2.43 17.73 16.19
N VAL A 88 2.82 16.99 15.15
CA VAL A 88 3.88 17.34 14.22
C VAL A 88 3.31 17.47 12.82
N ALA A 89 3.39 18.67 12.25
CA ALA A 89 3.01 18.90 10.86
C ALA A 89 4.11 18.45 9.89
N ALA A 90 3.72 17.92 8.73
CA ALA A 90 4.67 17.64 7.66
C ALA A 90 5.28 18.94 7.13
N LYS A 91 6.61 19.06 7.16
CA LYS A 91 7.32 20.27 6.70
C LYS A 91 7.52 20.33 5.18
N LYS A 92 7.43 19.19 4.51
CA LYS A 92 7.68 19.04 3.06
C LYS A 92 6.38 18.81 2.31
N LYS A 93 6.27 19.37 1.09
CA LYS A 93 5.14 19.11 0.18
C LYS A 93 5.02 17.64 -0.23
N CYS A 94 6.15 16.95 -0.32
CA CYS A 94 6.20 15.51 -0.56
C CYS A 94 6.42 14.79 0.76
N LEU A 95 5.45 13.96 1.17
CA LEU A 95 5.48 13.26 2.45
C LEU A 95 6.56 12.17 2.49
N LEU A 96 6.71 11.41 1.40
CA LEU A 96 7.68 10.32 1.28
C LEU A 96 8.17 10.18 -0.18
N PRO A 97 9.47 9.92 -0.41
CA PRO A 97 9.98 9.63 -1.74
C PRO A 97 9.35 8.36 -2.31
N ARG A 98 8.76 8.46 -3.51
CA ARG A 98 8.08 7.34 -4.21
C ARG A 98 8.88 6.04 -4.23
N LYS A 99 10.17 6.08 -4.59
CA LYS A 99 11.03 4.89 -4.69
C LYS A 99 11.21 4.18 -3.34
N VAL A 100 11.26 4.94 -2.24
CA VAL A 100 11.37 4.39 -0.89
C VAL A 100 10.09 3.66 -0.51
N VAL A 101 8.94 4.30 -0.70
CA VAL A 101 7.62 3.71 -0.42
C VAL A 101 7.44 2.43 -1.23
N MET A 102 7.68 2.49 -2.55
CA MET A 102 7.56 1.35 -3.45
C MET A 102 8.43 0.17 -3.03
N THR A 103 9.69 0.43 -2.68
CA THR A 103 10.63 -0.63 -2.29
C THR A 103 10.22 -1.29 -0.98
N LYS A 104 9.84 -0.50 0.03
CA LYS A 104 9.41 -1.02 1.33
C LYS A 104 8.08 -1.77 1.23
N PHE A 105 7.10 -1.22 0.53
CA PHE A 105 5.80 -1.85 0.30
C PHE A 105 5.95 -3.20 -0.41
N ARG A 106 6.70 -3.24 -1.52
CA ARG A 106 6.97 -4.48 -2.25
C ARG A 106 7.58 -5.55 -1.35
N GLY A 107 8.57 -5.18 -0.54
CA GLY A 107 9.22 -6.10 0.39
C GLY A 107 8.23 -6.69 1.40
N LYS A 108 7.47 -5.83 2.10
CA LYS A 108 6.47 -6.25 3.08
C LYS A 108 5.37 -7.09 2.46
N PHE A 109 4.81 -6.66 1.34
CA PHE A 109 3.76 -7.39 0.65
C PHE A 109 4.22 -8.79 0.24
N LYS A 110 5.41 -8.92 -0.36
CA LYS A 110 5.97 -10.23 -0.73
C LYS A 110 6.17 -11.14 0.48
N ALA A 111 6.64 -10.58 1.60
CA ALA A 111 6.85 -11.33 2.84
C ALA A 111 5.51 -11.84 3.42
N LEU A 112 4.55 -10.94 3.62
CA LEU A 112 3.21 -11.29 4.14
C LEU A 112 2.47 -12.27 3.22
N LEU A 113 2.53 -12.06 1.90
CA LEU A 113 1.92 -12.97 0.94
C LEU A 113 2.53 -14.38 1.02
N ARG A 114 3.85 -14.47 1.19
CA ARG A 114 4.55 -15.75 1.40
C ARG A 114 4.10 -16.42 2.70
N GLU A 115 4.04 -15.68 3.80
CA GLU A 115 3.59 -16.19 5.09
C GLU A 115 2.17 -16.76 5.01
N MET A 116 1.25 -16.04 4.35
CA MET A 116 -0.13 -16.52 4.20
C MET A 116 -0.25 -17.77 3.32
N VAL A 117 0.61 -17.93 2.30
CA VAL A 117 0.67 -19.16 1.50
C VAL A 117 1.24 -20.33 2.32
N VAL A 118 2.31 -20.10 3.09
CA VAL A 118 2.89 -21.14 3.96
C VAL A 118 1.89 -21.59 5.02
N ALA A 119 1.14 -20.65 5.60
CA ALA A 119 0.10 -20.92 6.58
C ALA A 119 -1.19 -21.52 5.99
N GLY A 120 -1.27 -21.73 4.67
CA GLY A 120 -2.45 -22.27 3.99
C GLY A 120 -3.67 -21.33 3.96
N LYS A 121 -3.49 -20.06 4.36
CA LYS A 121 -4.54 -19.02 4.34
C LYS A 121 -4.75 -18.43 2.95
N ILE A 122 -3.72 -18.47 2.11
CA ILE A 122 -3.81 -18.18 0.68
C ILE A 122 -3.62 -19.49 -0.09
N GLN A 123 -4.66 -19.88 -0.80
CA GLN A 123 -4.71 -21.04 -1.66
C GLN A 123 -4.14 -20.69 -3.04
N LEU A 124 -3.25 -21.52 -3.56
CA LEU A 124 -2.75 -21.34 -4.92
C LEU A 124 -3.85 -21.69 -5.93
N PRO A 125 -3.97 -20.96 -7.06
CA PRO A 125 -4.90 -21.32 -8.11
C PRO A 125 -4.68 -22.77 -8.60
N PRO A 126 -5.71 -23.45 -9.11
CA PRO A 126 -5.56 -24.78 -9.70
C PRO A 126 -4.43 -24.82 -10.74
N GLY A 127 -3.58 -25.85 -10.65
CA GLY A 127 -2.42 -26.02 -11.54
C GLY A 127 -1.17 -25.24 -11.14
N TRP A 128 -1.22 -24.39 -10.11
CA TRP A 128 -0.03 -23.70 -9.61
C TRP A 128 0.73 -24.54 -8.59
N THR A 129 2.04 -24.64 -8.77
CA THR A 129 2.95 -25.19 -7.76
C THR A 129 3.52 -24.10 -6.86
N ARG A 130 4.00 -24.47 -5.67
CA ARG A 130 4.74 -23.54 -4.78
C ARG A 130 5.96 -22.93 -5.47
N ASN A 131 6.65 -23.71 -6.31
CA ASN A 131 7.82 -23.22 -7.07
C ASN A 131 7.44 -22.14 -8.08
N GLN A 132 6.32 -22.32 -8.81
CA GLN A 132 5.80 -21.28 -9.71
C GLN A 132 5.41 -20.02 -8.95
N PHE A 133 4.79 -20.16 -7.77
CA PHE A 133 4.50 -19.02 -6.90
C PHE A 133 5.76 -18.28 -6.44
N TYR A 134 6.80 -18.99 -5.99
CA TYR A 134 8.06 -18.36 -5.58
C TYR A 134 8.80 -17.70 -6.74
N ALA A 135 8.80 -18.34 -7.92
CA ALA A 135 9.35 -17.77 -9.14
C ALA A 135 8.59 -16.50 -9.54
N LEU A 136 7.25 -16.49 -9.43
CA LEU A 136 6.45 -15.30 -9.64
C LEU A 136 6.85 -14.19 -8.65
N LEU A 137 6.89 -14.47 -7.34
CA LEU A 137 7.29 -13.49 -6.33
C LEU A 137 8.68 -12.90 -6.62
N TYR A 138 9.63 -13.72 -7.05
CA TYR A 138 10.97 -13.27 -7.45
C TYR A 138 10.89 -12.29 -8.63
N LYS A 139 10.12 -12.65 -9.67
CA LYS A 139 9.87 -11.86 -10.89
C LYS A 139 9.02 -10.61 -10.68
N LEU A 140 8.41 -10.39 -9.50
CA LEU A 140 7.74 -9.12 -9.16
C LEU A 140 8.74 -7.94 -8.98
N SER A 141 9.78 -7.89 -9.82
CA SER A 141 10.71 -6.78 -10.00
C SER A 141 10.18 -5.71 -10.95
N ASP A 142 9.17 -6.03 -11.79
CA ASP A 142 8.43 -5.09 -12.63
C ASP A 142 7.95 -3.86 -11.85
N PRO A 143 7.81 -2.67 -12.47
CA PRO A 143 7.50 -1.45 -11.73
C PRO A 143 6.17 -1.58 -10.99
N TRP A 144 6.26 -1.61 -9.65
CA TRP A 144 5.10 -1.49 -8.79
C TRP A 144 4.55 -0.08 -8.93
N ASN A 145 3.28 0.04 -9.27
CA ASN A 145 2.63 1.33 -9.41
C ASN A 145 2.23 1.85 -8.03
N VAL A 146 3.23 2.41 -7.33
CA VAL A 146 2.97 3.33 -6.22
C VAL A 146 2.90 4.74 -6.79
N LYS A 147 1.78 5.43 -6.62
CA LYS A 147 1.67 6.87 -6.90
C LYS A 147 1.63 7.61 -5.57
N VAL A 148 2.33 8.73 -5.48
CA VAL A 148 2.32 9.63 -4.32
C VAL A 148 1.97 11.01 -4.86
N PHE A 149 0.83 11.53 -4.44
CA PHE A 149 0.36 12.87 -4.81
C PHE A 149 0.67 13.85 -3.68
N ASP A 150 0.86 15.12 -4.05
CA ASP A 150 1.08 16.21 -3.11
C ASP A 150 -0.14 16.42 -2.20
N ALA A 151 0.07 17.15 -1.10
CA ALA A 151 -1.00 17.42 -0.14
C ALA A 151 -2.14 18.22 -0.77
N TYR A 152 -3.37 17.74 -0.60
CA TYR A 152 -4.57 18.50 -0.90
C TYR A 152 -4.96 19.34 0.32
N ALA A 153 -5.27 20.62 0.12
CA ALA A 153 -5.69 21.54 1.17
C ALA A 153 -7.10 21.24 1.72
N GLY A 154 -7.90 20.42 1.02
CA GLY A 154 -9.26 20.03 1.41
C GLY A 154 -9.82 18.89 0.52
N GLY A 155 -10.99 18.33 0.88
CA GLY A 155 -11.56 17.14 0.22
C GLY A 155 -12.14 17.34 -1.19
N ALA A 156 -12.08 18.55 -1.75
CA ALA A 156 -12.71 18.90 -3.03
C ALA A 156 -11.87 18.53 -4.28
N SER A 157 -10.67 17.97 -4.11
CA SER A 157 -9.69 17.80 -5.21
C SER A 157 -9.25 16.35 -5.43
N VAL A 158 -10.15 15.39 -5.24
CA VAL A 158 -9.96 14.02 -5.76
C VAL A 158 -10.76 13.89 -7.06
N VAL A 159 -10.21 14.40 -8.16
CA VAL A 159 -10.72 14.06 -9.51
C VAL A 159 -9.90 12.87 -10.00
N THR A 160 -10.60 11.75 -10.19
CA THR A 160 -10.08 10.46 -10.72
C THR A 160 -9.65 10.56 -12.17
#